data_AF-A0A4V5TLL8-F1
#
_entry.id   AF-A0A4V5TLL8-F1
#
_cell.length_a   1.000
_cell.length_b   1.000
_cell.length_c   1.000
_cell.angle_alpha   90.00
_cell.angle_beta   90.00
_cell.angle_gamma   90.00
#
_symmetry.space_group_name_H-M   'P 1'
#
loop_
_entity.id
_entity.type
_entity.pdbx_description
1 polymer ?
#
loop_
_entity_poly.entity_id
_entity_poly.type
_entity_poly.pdbx_seq_one_letter_code
_entity_poly.pdbx_strand_id
1 'polypeptide(L)' 'MLLMIVVLFSVFYLFQINRMTYALCMRREIPEENQPKIFRTINILITILLVSFYVEILFAV' A
#
# COMPACT_ATOMS: atom_id res chain seq x y z
N MET A 1 -3.14 0.65 22.51
CA MET A 1 -4.30 1.13 21.72
C MET A 1 -3.85 1.78 20.41
N LEU A 2 -2.98 2.80 20.45
CA LEU A 2 -2.45 3.49 19.25
C LEU A 2 -1.79 2.54 18.22
N LEU A 3 -0.90 1.62 18.66
CA LEU A 3 -0.26 0.65 17.76
C LEU A 3 -1.26 -0.24 17.02
N MET A 4 -2.34 -0.69 17.70
CA MET A 4 -3.39 -1.47 17.03
C MET A 4 -4.11 -0.66 15.95
N ILE A 5 -4.35 0.63 16.21
CA ILE A 5 -4.96 1.55 15.22
C ILE A 5 -4.04 1.71 14.01
N VAL A 6 -2.73 1.90 14.23
CA VAL A 6 -1.74 2.02 13.14
C VAL A 6 -1.67 0.75 12.30
N VAL A 7 -1.65 -0.43 12.93
CA VAL A 7 -1.65 -1.72 12.22
C VAL A 7 -2.94 -1.89 11.41
N LEU A 8 -4.10 -1.62 12.00
CA LEU A 8 -5.40 -1.78 11.34
C LEU A 8 -5.56 -0.80 10.17
N PHE A 9 -5.11 0.44 10.35
CA PHE A 9 -5.03 1.44 9.28
C PHE A 9 -4.10 0.98 8.16
N SER A 10 -2.93 0.44 8.49
CA SER A 10 -1.93 -0.03 7.52
C SER A 10 -2.46 -1.17 6.65
N VAL A 11 -3.12 -2.16 7.26
CA VAL A 11 -3.75 -3.27 6.53
C VAL A 11 -4.87 -2.78 5.63
N PHE A 12 -5.75 -1.91 6.16
CA PHE A 12 -6.82 -1.30 5.37
C PHE A 12 -6.26 -0.52 4.18
N TYR A 13 -5.22 0.29 4.39
CA TYR A 13 -4.60 1.10 3.35
C TYR A 13 -3.94 0.23 2.27
N LEU A 14 -3.20 -0.81 2.66
CA LEU A 14 -2.62 -1.79 1.73
C LEU A 14 -3.69 -2.46 0.87
N PHE A 15 -4.81 -2.87 1.47
CA PHE A 15 -5.91 -3.47 0.74
C PHE A 15 -6.50 -2.49 -0.28
N GLN A 16 -6.74 -1.24 0.12
CA GLN A 16 -7.32 -0.22 -0.75
C GLN A 16 -6.40 0.11 -1.93
N ILE A 17 -5.09 0.24 -1.71
CA ILE A 17 -4.15 0.51 -2.79
C ILE A 17 -4.04 -0.68 -3.76
N ASN A 18 -3.99 -1.91 -3.27
CA ASN A 18 -3.99 -3.09 -4.15
C ASN A 18 -5.27 -3.16 -5.00
N ARG A 19 -6.43 -2.83 -4.42
CA ARG A 19 -7.71 -2.76 -5.15
C ARG A 19 -7.69 -1.67 -6.24
N MET A 20 -7.14 -0.49 -5.94
CA MET A 20 -6.98 0.58 -6.92
C MET A 20 -5.99 0.20 -8.03
N THR A 21 -4.90 -0.49 -7.68
CA THR A 21 -3.89 -0.98 -8.63
C THR A 21 -4.48 -2.02 -9.58
N TYR A 22 -5.30 -2.93 -9.05
CA TYR A 22 -6.07 -3.87 -9.86
C TYR A 22 -7.00 -3.14 -10.83
N ALA A 23 -7.79 -2.18 -10.33
CA ALA A 23 -8.68 -1.38 -11.16
C ALA A 23 -7.92 -0.60 -12.24
N LEU A 24 -6.71 -0.11 -11.95
CA LEU A 24 -5.82 0.54 -12.92
C LEU A 24 -5.40 -0.44 -14.02
N CYS A 25 -4.95 -1.64 -13.65
CA CYS A 25 -4.53 -2.67 -14.61
C CYS A 25 -5.67 -3.06 -15.54
N MET A 26 -6.89 -3.24 -14.99
CA MET A 26 -8.07 -3.57 -15.78
C MET A 26 -8.51 -2.43 -16.70
N ARG A 27 -8.57 -1.19 -16.19
CA ARG A 27 -9.02 -0.02 -16.98
C ARG A 27 -8.05 0.36 -18.10
N ARG A 28 -6.76 0.05 -17.94
CA ARG A 28 -5.70 0.34 -18.91
C ARG A 28 -5.34 -0.86 -19.78
N GLU A 29 -6.07 -1.98 -19.65
CA GLU A 29 -5.85 -3.23 -20.37
C GLU A 29 -4.38 -3.67 -20.33
N ILE A 30 -3.75 -3.54 -19.15
CA ILE A 30 -2.33 -3.85 -18.99
C ILE A 30 -2.14 -5.36 -19.15
N PRO A 31 -1.23 -5.82 -20.03
CA PRO A 31 -1.02 -7.24 -20.25
C PRO A 31 -0.55 -7.93 -18.96
N GLU A 32 -1.05 -9.15 -18.72
CA GLU A 32 -0.88 -9.89 -17.46
C GLU A 32 0.59 -10.08 -17.06
N GLU A 33 1.49 -10.22 -18.03
CA GLU A 33 2.94 -10.32 -17.84
C GLU A 33 3.57 -9.06 -17.19
N ASN A 34 2.97 -7.89 -17.39
CA ASN A 34 3.46 -6.62 -16.84
C ASN A 34 2.79 -6.24 -15.52
N GLN A 35 1.62 -6.80 -15.19
CA GLN A 35 0.91 -6.51 -13.95
C GLN A 35 1.75 -6.81 -12.69
N PRO A 36 2.47 -7.95 -12.56
CA PRO A 36 3.30 -8.23 -11.39
C PRO A 36 4.34 -7.14 -11.09
N LYS A 37 4.92 -6.54 -12.14
CA LYS A 37 5.90 -5.45 -11.97
C LYS A 37 5.24 -4.22 -11.36
N ILE A 38 4.02 -3.87 -11.81
CA ILE A 38 3.26 -2.73 -11.29
C ILE A 38 2.88 -2.96 -9.83
N PHE A 39 2.28 -4.11 -9.52
CA PHE A 39 1.92 -4.47 -8.15
C PHE A 39 3.14 -4.47 -7.23
N ARG A 40 4.29 -4.99 -7.68
CA ARG A 40 5.54 -4.98 -6.91
C ARG A 40 6.00 -3.56 -6.62
N THR A 41 6.06 -2.70 -7.64
CA THR A 41 6.47 -1.30 -7.47
C THR A 41 5.56 -0.57 -6.50
N ILE A 42 4.23 -0.67 -6.66
CA ILE A 42 3.29 -0.02 -5.77
C ILE A 42 3.40 -0.56 -4.34
N ASN A 43 3.49 -1.88 -4.15
CA ASN A 43 3.63 -2.46 -2.82
C ASN A 43 4.92 -2.02 -2.11
N ILE A 44 6.04 -1.88 -2.82
CA ILE A 44 7.28 -1.31 -2.26
C ILE A 44 7.06 0.13 -1.82
N LEU A 45 6.48 0.97 -2.67
CA LEU A 45 6.22 2.39 -2.37
C LEU A 45 5.27 2.55 -1.17
N ILE A 46 4.19 1.75 -1.09
CA ILE A 46 3.27 1.79 0.04
C ILE A 46 3.93 1.28 1.31
N THR A 47 4.78 0.25 1.23
CA THR A 47 5.52 -0.23 2.40
C THR A 47 6.43 0.87 2.95
N ILE A 48 7.16 1.57 2.08
CA ILE A 48 7.98 2.72 2.48
C ILE A 48 7.12 3.79 3.15
N LEU A 49 5.98 4.16 2.54
CA LEU A 49 5.06 5.15 3.10
C LEU A 49 4.55 4.76 4.49
N LEU A 50 4.13 3.51 4.68
CA LEU A 50 3.60 3.02 5.95
C LEU A 50 4.67 2.91 7.04
N VAL A 51 5.90 2.55 6.67
CA VAL A 51 7.05 2.56 7.59
C VAL A 51 7.37 3.99 8.00
N SER A 52 7.41 4.94 7.07
CA SER A 52 7.62 6.36 7.37
C SER A 52 6.53 6.89 8.31
N PHE A 53 5.27 6.57 8.04
CA PHE A 53 4.14 6.93 8.91
C PHE A 53 4.27 6.31 10.31
N TYR A 54 4.65 5.04 10.41
CA TYR A 54 4.90 4.39 11.70
C TYR A 54 6.01 5.09 12.50
N VAL A 55 7.12 5.42 11.83
CA VAL A 55 8.25 6.13 12.44
C VAL A 55 7.83 7.51 12.92
N GLU A 56 7.08 8.27 12.12
CA GLU A 56 6.55 9.57 12.51
C GLU A 56 5.70 9.48 13.77
N ILE A 57 4.76 8.53 13.81
CA ILE A 57 3.90 8.30 14.98
C ILE A 57 4.70 7.85 16.21
N LEU A 58 5.78 7.07 16.03
CA LEU A 58 6.64 6.62 17.12
C LEU A 58 7.38 7.78 17.81
N PHE A 59 7.76 8.82 17.06
CA PHE A 59 8.54 9.96 17.57
C PHE A 59 7.69 11.21 17.87
N ALA A 60 6.47 11.31 17.32
CA ALA A 60 5.53 12.40 17.60
C ALA A 60 4.74 12.20 18.90
N VAL A 61 4.78 11.00 19.47
CA VAL A 61 4.16 10.60 20.75
C VAL A 61 5.24 10.47 21.81
#